data_AF-A0AAE4D4Y1-F1
#
_entry.id   AF-A0AAE4D4Y1-F1
#
_cell.length_a   1.000
_cell.length_b   1.000
_cell.length_c   1.000
_cell.angle_alpha   90.00
_cell.angle_beta   90.00
_cell.angle_gamma   90.00
#
_symmetry.space_group_name_H-M   'P 1'
#
loop_
_entity.id
_entity.type
_entity.pdbx_description
1 polymer ?
#
loop_
_entity_poly.entity_id
_entity_poly.type
_entity_poly.pdbx_seq_one_letter_code
_entity_poly.pdbx_strand_id
1 'polypeptide(L)'
;MRPIMLALTLTLFAGAAFANPDAWAREWPDTDFQTTTIDDWSEIISGGPPRDGIPALSDPEFRPASEEDRIDGREPVITVEIAGATPRAYPIRYLTWHEIVNDVVGGVPIAVTFCPLCNSGITFDRRVEGRVLDFGVSGKLRHSDMIMYDRQTESWWQQAIGAAVVGELTGTELERLPTWMESWDAFTARNPEGLVMQEPAHPRDYGRNPYVKYDSAQRPFLYRGENPPHDIPPLARVVAIDDQAWPLTRLAKEGRIAEAGYVLSWSAGQASALDTARIADARDVGTVRVRDAQGNDVAHDVMFAFAFHAFWPEGDWMLAE
;
A
#
# COMPACT_ATOMS: atom_id res chain seq x y z
N MET A 1 -8.21 46.10 -46.08
CA MET A 1 -8.23 45.92 -44.61
C MET A 1 -7.52 44.61 -44.28
N ARG A 2 -6.40 44.69 -43.56
CA ARG A 2 -5.59 43.53 -43.09
C ARG A 2 -6.19 43.02 -41.76
N PRO A 3 -6.24 41.70 -41.49
CA PRO A 3 -6.48 41.19 -40.15
C PRO A 3 -5.16 40.73 -39.51
N ILE A 4 -4.76 41.29 -38.36
CA ILE A 4 -3.68 40.75 -37.51
C ILE A 4 -4.08 41.06 -36.06
N MET A 5 -4.68 40.09 -35.36
CA MET A 5 -4.05 39.15 -34.40
C MET A 5 -3.76 39.84 -33.05
N LEU A 6 -4.71 39.68 -32.11
CA LEU A 6 -4.55 40.07 -30.72
C LEU A 6 -3.82 38.92 -29.99
N ALA A 7 -2.55 39.12 -29.65
CA ALA A 7 -1.82 38.19 -28.79
C ALA A 7 -2.27 38.42 -27.34
N LEU A 8 -2.95 37.44 -26.76
CA LEU A 8 -3.19 37.38 -25.32
C LEU A 8 -1.91 36.81 -24.67
N THR A 9 -1.06 37.68 -24.14
CA THR A 9 0.03 37.30 -23.25
C THR A 9 -0.59 36.85 -21.93
N LEU A 10 -0.68 35.53 -21.74
CA LEU A 10 -1.01 34.92 -20.46
C LEU A 10 0.26 34.95 -19.60
N THR A 11 0.39 35.95 -18.75
CA THR A 11 1.45 35.99 -17.73
C THR A 11 1.12 34.93 -16.68
N LEU A 12 1.71 33.75 -16.82
CA LEU A 12 1.75 32.74 -15.76
C LEU A 12 2.63 33.27 -14.62
N PHE A 13 2.01 33.87 -13.62
CA PHE A 13 2.60 33.93 -12.29
C PHE A 13 2.55 32.51 -11.71
N ALA A 14 3.59 31.73 -11.95
CA ALA A 14 3.89 30.56 -11.14
C ALA A 14 4.36 31.06 -9.77
N GLY A 15 3.41 31.40 -8.91
CA GLY A 15 3.69 31.47 -7.48
C GLY A 15 4.07 30.07 -7.03
N ALA A 16 5.25 29.90 -6.46
CA ALA A 16 5.54 28.73 -5.64
C ALA A 16 4.49 28.71 -4.54
N ALA A 17 3.47 27.86 -4.68
CA ALA A 17 2.56 27.56 -3.61
C ALA A 17 3.39 26.84 -2.56
N PHE A 18 3.91 27.59 -1.59
CA PHE A 18 4.39 27.03 -0.34
C PHE A 18 3.24 26.17 0.21
N ALA A 19 3.53 24.91 0.50
CA ALA A 19 2.58 23.99 1.12
C ALA A 19 2.25 24.51 2.52
N ASN A 20 1.22 25.33 2.60
CA ASN A 20 0.66 25.83 3.84
C ASN A 20 -0.46 24.86 4.25
N PRO A 21 -0.45 24.27 5.47
CA PRO A 21 -1.54 23.41 5.94
C PRO A 21 -2.91 24.09 5.89
N ASP A 22 -2.99 25.44 5.91
CA ASP A 22 -4.23 26.20 5.66
C ASP A 22 -4.91 25.83 4.32
N ALA A 23 -4.14 25.35 3.34
CA ALA A 23 -4.66 24.89 2.06
C ALA A 23 -5.58 23.66 2.21
N TRP A 24 -5.33 22.83 3.23
CA TRP A 24 -6.10 21.62 3.53
C TRP A 24 -7.10 21.80 4.66
N ALA A 25 -6.92 22.77 5.55
CA ALA A 25 -7.84 23.02 6.68
C ALA A 25 -9.32 23.15 6.28
N ARG A 26 -9.61 23.58 5.03
CA ARG A 26 -11.00 23.61 4.51
C ARG A 26 -11.58 22.24 4.16
N GLU A 27 -10.75 21.28 3.79
CA GLU A 27 -11.12 19.89 3.50
C GLU A 27 -11.14 19.02 4.77
N TRP A 28 -10.46 19.49 5.83
CA TRP A 28 -10.18 18.79 7.08
C TRP A 28 -10.46 19.69 8.29
N PRO A 29 -11.74 20.00 8.56
CA PRO A 29 -12.11 20.96 9.58
C PRO A 29 -11.84 20.48 11.01
N ASP A 30 -11.75 19.16 11.23
CA ASP A 30 -11.58 18.58 12.57
C ASP A 30 -10.12 18.14 12.82
N THR A 31 -9.26 18.13 11.79
CA THR A 31 -7.83 17.82 11.94
C THR A 31 -7.08 18.96 12.65
N ASP A 32 -6.42 18.64 13.76
CA ASP A 32 -5.45 19.53 14.40
C ASP A 32 -4.10 19.51 13.67
N PHE A 33 -3.89 20.47 12.75
CA PHE A 33 -2.63 20.61 12.02
C PHE A 33 -1.46 21.15 12.85
N GLN A 34 -1.68 21.59 14.10
CA GLN A 34 -0.60 22.02 15.00
C GLN A 34 0.09 20.83 15.66
N THR A 35 -0.64 19.74 15.87
CA THR A 35 -0.10 18.48 16.38
C THR A 35 0.34 17.63 15.19
N THR A 36 1.64 17.62 14.90
CA THR A 36 2.22 16.98 13.71
C THR A 36 3.66 16.53 13.94
N THR A 37 4.07 15.46 13.26
CA THR A 37 5.48 15.04 13.11
C THR A 37 6.06 15.44 11.76
N ILE A 38 5.31 16.19 10.94
CA ILE A 38 5.76 16.65 9.62
C ILE A 38 6.47 18.00 9.77
N ASP A 39 7.79 17.98 9.57
CA ASP A 39 8.63 19.18 9.63
C ASP A 39 8.53 20.02 8.35
N ASP A 40 8.46 19.36 7.18
CA ASP A 40 8.28 19.99 5.88
C ASP A 40 6.97 19.56 5.21
N TRP A 41 5.97 20.45 5.27
CA TRP A 41 4.68 20.23 4.62
C TRP A 41 4.76 20.14 3.09
N SER A 42 5.88 20.52 2.47
CA SER A 42 6.10 20.34 1.03
C SER A 42 6.22 18.87 0.61
N GLU A 43 6.50 17.98 1.57
CA GLU A 43 6.49 16.53 1.38
C GLU A 43 5.08 15.98 1.13
N ILE A 44 4.05 16.68 1.61
CA ILE A 44 2.66 16.28 1.42
C ILE A 44 2.10 16.95 0.17
N ILE A 45 1.63 16.11 -0.76
CA ILE A 45 1.07 16.53 -2.03
C ILE A 45 -0.30 15.90 -2.27
N SER A 46 -1.09 16.51 -3.16
CA SER A 46 -2.32 15.87 -3.64
C SER A 46 -2.00 14.74 -4.62
N GLY A 47 -2.62 13.59 -4.42
CA GLY A 47 -2.62 12.48 -5.38
C GLY A 47 -3.54 12.72 -6.58
N GLY A 48 -4.36 13.78 -6.54
CA GLY A 48 -5.38 14.11 -7.55
C GLY A 48 -6.81 13.94 -7.05
N PRO A 49 -7.19 12.76 -6.51
CA PRO A 49 -8.50 12.58 -5.87
C PRO A 49 -8.66 13.47 -4.63
N PRO A 50 -9.86 13.98 -4.34
CA PRO A 50 -10.18 14.60 -3.06
C PRO A 50 -10.25 13.53 -1.95
N ARG A 51 -10.41 13.96 -0.70
CA ARG A 51 -10.82 13.09 0.43
C ARG A 51 -11.97 12.17 0.00
N ASP A 52 -11.82 10.87 0.29
CA ASP A 52 -12.73 9.78 -0.11
C ASP A 52 -13.03 9.69 -1.62
N GLY A 53 -12.25 10.35 -2.49
CA GLY A 53 -12.36 10.21 -3.95
C GLY A 53 -12.00 8.81 -4.46
N ILE A 54 -11.23 8.08 -3.63
CA ILE A 54 -11.05 6.63 -3.68
C ILE A 54 -11.82 6.08 -2.48
N PRO A 55 -13.02 5.48 -2.67
CA PRO A 55 -13.86 5.12 -1.55
C PRO A 55 -13.29 3.88 -0.86
N ALA A 56 -12.88 4.03 0.41
CA ALA A 56 -12.54 2.88 1.24
C ALA A 56 -13.77 1.97 1.43
N LEU A 57 -13.55 0.67 1.48
CA LEU A 57 -14.60 -0.32 1.71
C LEU A 57 -14.78 -0.55 3.21
N SER A 58 -16.00 -0.84 3.62
CA SER A 58 -16.33 -1.19 5.01
C SER A 58 -17.33 -2.35 4.98
N ASP A 59 -17.19 -3.27 5.93
CA ASP A 59 -18.01 -4.47 6.06
C ASP A 59 -18.19 -5.24 4.74
N PRO A 60 -17.07 -5.63 4.07
CA PRO A 60 -17.14 -6.27 2.77
C PRO A 60 -17.83 -7.64 2.84
N GLU A 61 -18.53 -7.99 1.76
CA GLU A 61 -19.10 -9.32 1.60
C GLU A 61 -18.02 -10.34 1.21
N PHE A 62 -18.18 -11.58 1.65
CA PHE A 62 -17.29 -12.69 1.31
C PHE A 62 -18.06 -13.84 0.68
N ARG A 63 -17.35 -14.67 -0.09
CA ARG A 63 -17.85 -15.95 -0.60
C ARG A 63 -16.80 -17.05 -0.44
N PRO A 64 -17.18 -18.33 -0.45
CA PRO A 64 -16.22 -19.43 -0.48
C PRO A 64 -15.26 -19.30 -1.65
N ALA A 65 -13.97 -19.51 -1.40
CA ALA A 65 -12.93 -19.42 -2.42
C ALA A 65 -13.18 -20.40 -3.58
N SER A 66 -13.75 -21.57 -3.28
CA SER A 66 -14.15 -22.58 -4.27
C SER A 66 -15.25 -22.13 -5.24
N GLU A 67 -15.98 -21.05 -4.93
CA GLU A 67 -17.07 -20.51 -5.76
C GLU A 67 -16.65 -19.29 -6.59
N GLU A 68 -15.38 -18.86 -6.50
CA GLU A 68 -14.88 -17.70 -7.24
C GLU A 68 -14.11 -18.13 -8.49
N ASP A 69 -14.69 -17.85 -9.65
CA ASP A 69 -14.18 -18.23 -10.97
C ASP A 69 -13.72 -17.02 -11.82
N ARG A 70 -13.87 -15.79 -11.32
CA ARG A 70 -13.51 -14.56 -12.06
C ARG A 70 -12.07 -14.12 -11.80
N ILE A 71 -11.43 -14.63 -10.75
CA ILE A 71 -10.05 -14.30 -10.40
C ILE A 71 -9.13 -15.31 -11.08
N ASP A 72 -8.23 -14.81 -11.92
CA ASP A 72 -7.24 -15.65 -12.60
C ASP A 72 -6.17 -16.10 -11.59
N GLY A 73 -5.71 -17.34 -11.72
CA GLY A 73 -4.88 -18.03 -10.73
C GLY A 73 -3.57 -17.31 -10.36
N ARG A 74 -2.99 -16.54 -11.30
CA ARG A 74 -1.76 -15.78 -11.05
C ARG A 74 -1.99 -14.44 -10.36
N GLU A 75 -3.23 -13.97 -10.27
CA GLU A 75 -3.51 -12.65 -9.70
C GLU A 75 -3.24 -12.61 -8.20
N PRO A 76 -2.68 -11.50 -7.69
CA PRO A 76 -2.35 -11.39 -6.29
C PRO A 76 -3.57 -11.11 -5.42
N VAL A 77 -3.59 -11.71 -4.24
CA VAL A 77 -4.50 -11.42 -3.14
C VAL A 77 -3.67 -11.14 -1.88
N ILE A 78 -4.11 -10.19 -1.04
CA ILE A 78 -3.60 -10.10 0.33
C ILE A 78 -4.31 -11.20 1.14
N THR A 79 -3.52 -12.01 1.82
CA THR A 79 -4.01 -13.09 2.68
C THR A 79 -3.96 -12.67 4.13
N VAL A 80 -5.09 -12.83 4.81
CA VAL A 80 -5.23 -12.61 6.25
C VAL A 80 -5.60 -13.93 6.92
N GLU A 81 -4.70 -14.44 7.75
CA GLU A 81 -4.88 -15.67 8.53
C GLU A 81 -4.77 -15.32 10.02
N ILE A 82 -5.91 -15.22 10.70
CA ILE A 82 -5.98 -15.00 12.16
C ILE A 82 -6.33 -16.32 12.84
N ALA A 83 -5.61 -16.66 13.91
CA ALA A 83 -5.80 -17.90 14.65
C ALA A 83 -7.28 -18.09 15.08
N GLY A 84 -7.88 -19.21 14.67
CA GLY A 84 -9.27 -19.55 14.96
C GLY A 84 -10.31 -18.95 14.02
N ALA A 85 -9.91 -18.12 13.04
CA ALA A 85 -10.78 -17.60 12.00
C ALA A 85 -10.55 -18.34 10.66
N THR A 86 -11.58 -18.36 9.80
CA THR A 86 -11.43 -18.81 8.42
C THR A 86 -10.51 -17.84 7.66
N PRO A 87 -9.47 -18.34 6.95
CA PRO A 87 -8.58 -17.51 6.12
C PRO A 87 -9.35 -16.67 5.11
N ARG A 88 -8.94 -15.41 4.95
CA ARG A 88 -9.56 -14.46 4.01
C ARG A 88 -8.55 -13.98 2.98
N ALA A 89 -8.99 -13.93 1.72
CA ALA A 89 -8.28 -13.31 0.61
C ALA A 89 -8.95 -11.99 0.22
N TYR A 90 -8.14 -10.95 0.05
CA TYR A 90 -8.54 -9.61 -0.40
C TYR A 90 -7.87 -9.37 -1.76
N PRO A 91 -8.62 -9.49 -2.88
CA PRO A 91 -8.04 -9.38 -4.20
C PRO A 91 -7.43 -8.00 -4.47
N ILE A 92 -6.17 -7.96 -4.92
CA ILE A 92 -5.49 -6.70 -5.25
C ILE A 92 -6.23 -5.97 -6.38
N ARG A 93 -6.87 -6.70 -7.29
CA ARG A 93 -7.74 -6.09 -8.32
C ARG A 93 -8.87 -5.22 -7.75
N TYR A 94 -9.27 -5.40 -6.50
CA TYR A 94 -10.24 -4.54 -5.82
C TYR A 94 -9.51 -3.46 -5.04
N LEU A 95 -8.49 -3.82 -4.26
CA LEU A 95 -7.70 -2.87 -3.47
C LEU A 95 -6.99 -1.80 -4.33
N THR A 96 -6.61 -2.08 -5.57
CA THR A 96 -6.08 -1.07 -6.50
C THR A 96 -7.07 0.09 -6.79
N TRP A 97 -8.37 -0.11 -6.57
CA TRP A 97 -9.42 0.90 -6.79
C TRP A 97 -10.00 1.49 -5.51
N HIS A 98 -9.67 0.92 -4.36
CA HIS A 98 -10.28 1.24 -3.06
C HIS A 98 -9.27 1.54 -1.97
N GLU A 99 -8.04 1.06 -2.12
CA GLU A 99 -6.85 1.18 -1.28
C GLU A 99 -7.00 0.69 0.17
N ILE A 100 -8.19 0.72 0.76
CA ILE A 100 -8.46 0.36 2.15
C ILE A 100 -9.76 -0.46 2.23
N VAL A 101 -9.71 -1.53 3.02
CA VAL A 101 -10.87 -2.33 3.43
C VAL A 101 -10.90 -2.41 4.96
N ASN A 102 -11.93 -1.83 5.57
CA ASN A 102 -12.21 -1.98 7.00
C ASN A 102 -13.08 -3.23 7.20
N ASP A 103 -12.59 -4.20 7.97
CA ASP A 103 -13.23 -5.50 8.16
C ASP A 103 -13.10 -5.97 9.63
N VAL A 104 -13.76 -7.08 9.97
CA VAL A 104 -13.64 -7.80 11.23
C VAL A 104 -13.44 -9.30 10.95
N VAL A 105 -12.29 -9.83 11.36
CA VAL A 105 -11.89 -11.23 11.13
C VAL A 105 -11.64 -11.92 12.47
N GLY A 106 -12.39 -12.97 12.79
CA GLY A 106 -12.25 -13.65 14.08
C GLY A 106 -12.50 -12.75 15.30
N GLY A 107 -13.28 -11.66 15.14
CA GLY A 107 -13.51 -10.65 16.17
C GLY A 107 -12.42 -9.57 16.27
N VAL A 108 -11.38 -9.62 15.43
CA VAL A 108 -10.33 -8.60 15.34
C VAL A 108 -10.72 -7.56 14.27
N PRO A 109 -10.91 -6.28 14.63
CA PRO A 109 -11.12 -5.21 13.64
C PRO A 109 -9.82 -4.91 12.90
N ILE A 110 -9.83 -5.06 11.58
CA ILE A 110 -8.63 -4.87 10.75
C ILE A 110 -8.85 -3.84 9.63
N ALA A 111 -7.77 -3.16 9.22
CA ALA A 111 -7.69 -2.39 7.99
C ALA A 111 -6.72 -3.09 7.04
N VAL A 112 -7.22 -3.68 5.95
CA VAL A 112 -6.38 -4.22 4.88
C VAL A 112 -6.12 -3.10 3.89
N THR A 113 -4.85 -2.76 3.67
CA THR A 113 -4.45 -1.61 2.87
C THR A 113 -3.55 -2.00 1.71
N PHE A 114 -3.65 -1.28 0.60
CA PHE A 114 -2.73 -1.42 -0.53
C PHE A 114 -2.45 -0.05 -1.17
N CYS A 115 -1.19 0.39 -1.12
CA CYS A 115 -0.72 1.54 -1.88
C CYS A 115 -0.13 1.07 -3.23
N PRO A 116 -0.81 1.30 -4.36
CA PRO A 116 -0.30 0.90 -5.67
C PRO A 116 0.97 1.67 -6.08
N LEU A 117 1.20 2.87 -5.54
CA LEU A 117 2.38 3.67 -5.87
C LEU A 117 3.65 3.14 -5.19
N CYS A 118 3.51 2.45 -4.06
CA CYS A 118 4.60 1.87 -3.30
C CYS A 118 4.66 0.34 -3.38
N ASN A 119 3.69 -0.32 -4.03
CA ASN A 119 3.46 -1.77 -3.96
C ASN A 119 3.36 -2.27 -2.50
N SER A 120 2.89 -1.42 -1.58
CA SER A 120 2.83 -1.74 -0.15
C SER A 120 1.49 -2.39 0.16
N GLY A 121 1.49 -3.56 0.80
CA GLY A 121 0.28 -4.32 1.15
C GLY A 121 0.28 -4.71 2.62
N ILE A 122 -0.23 -3.82 3.48
CA ILE A 122 -0.14 -3.97 4.93
C ILE A 122 -1.54 -4.09 5.54
N THR A 123 -1.66 -4.91 6.58
CA THR A 123 -2.88 -5.01 7.39
C THR A 123 -2.62 -4.54 8.80
N PHE A 124 -3.50 -3.69 9.32
CA PHE A 124 -3.40 -3.12 10.65
C PHE A 124 -4.54 -3.59 11.55
N ASP A 125 -4.28 -3.76 12.85
CA ASP A 125 -5.33 -3.73 13.86
C ASP A 125 -5.85 -2.29 14.02
N ARG A 126 -7.17 -2.11 13.97
CA ARG A 126 -7.79 -0.78 14.05
C ARG A 126 -8.08 -0.33 15.49
N ARG A 127 -7.71 -1.11 16.50
CA ARG A 127 -7.92 -0.77 17.91
C ARG A 127 -6.80 0.13 18.41
N VAL A 128 -7.15 1.37 18.71
CA VAL A 128 -6.23 2.38 19.23
C VAL A 128 -6.87 2.95 20.49
N GLU A 129 -6.14 3.05 21.61
CA GLU A 129 -6.63 3.69 22.84
C GLU A 129 -8.06 3.29 23.30
N GLY A 130 -8.46 2.03 23.09
CA GLY A 130 -9.79 1.53 23.46
C GLY A 130 -10.93 1.91 22.51
N ARG A 131 -10.66 2.56 21.38
CA ARG A 131 -11.59 2.80 20.27
C ARG A 131 -11.23 1.95 19.05
N VAL A 132 -12.23 1.61 18.24
CA VAL A 132 -12.02 1.03 16.91
C VAL A 132 -12.08 2.17 15.91
N LEU A 133 -11.01 2.36 15.15
CA LEU A 133 -10.91 3.40 14.12
C LEU A 133 -11.46 2.89 12.79
N ASP A 134 -12.08 3.76 12.00
CA ASP A 134 -12.47 3.47 10.62
C ASP A 134 -11.64 4.34 9.68
N PHE A 135 -10.89 3.69 8.80
CA PHE A 135 -9.95 4.38 7.92
C PHE A 135 -10.59 4.74 6.57
N GLY A 136 -10.29 5.94 6.10
CA GLY A 136 -10.60 6.42 4.75
C GLY A 136 -9.34 6.84 4.00
N VAL A 137 -9.50 7.12 2.71
CA VAL A 137 -8.41 7.60 1.84
C VAL A 137 -8.42 9.13 1.83
N SER A 138 -7.32 9.76 2.21
CA SER A 138 -7.24 11.24 2.29
C SER A 138 -7.10 11.93 0.92
N GLY A 139 -6.69 11.19 -0.11
CA GLY A 139 -6.26 11.73 -1.40
C GLY A 139 -4.93 12.48 -1.35
N LYS A 140 -4.22 12.43 -0.22
CA LYS A 140 -2.88 13.00 -0.02
C LYS A 140 -1.83 11.90 -0.02
N LEU A 141 -0.64 12.28 -0.44
CA LEU A 141 0.52 11.41 -0.50
C LEU A 141 1.69 12.07 0.21
N ARG A 142 2.55 11.26 0.83
CA ARG A 142 3.88 11.65 1.29
C ARG A 142 4.86 10.57 0.86
N HIS A 143 5.94 10.97 0.18
CA HIS A 143 6.88 10.03 -0.47
C HIS A 143 6.20 9.05 -1.44
N SER A 144 5.14 9.51 -2.12
CA SER A 144 4.22 8.71 -2.94
C SER A 144 3.41 7.64 -2.21
N ASP A 145 3.69 7.41 -0.93
CA ASP A 145 2.86 6.54 -0.09
C ASP A 145 1.56 7.25 0.28
N MET A 146 0.50 6.45 0.39
CA MET A 146 -0.81 6.98 0.69
C MET A 146 -0.90 7.45 2.13
N ILE A 147 -1.55 8.59 2.34
CA ILE A 147 -1.96 9.03 3.67
C ILE A 147 -3.39 8.55 3.89
N MET A 148 -3.58 7.68 4.86
CA MET A 148 -4.89 7.31 5.37
C MET A 148 -5.38 8.39 6.34
N TYR A 149 -6.65 8.37 6.68
CA TYR A 149 -7.16 9.12 7.82
C TYR A 149 -8.17 8.31 8.59
N ASP A 150 -8.29 8.52 9.90
CA ASP A 150 -9.38 7.93 10.69
C ASP A 150 -10.59 8.87 10.73
N ARG A 151 -11.79 8.31 10.63
CA ARG A 151 -13.04 9.09 10.63
C ARG A 151 -13.43 9.63 12.01
N GLN A 152 -12.81 9.13 13.08
CA GLN A 152 -13.16 9.46 14.46
C GLN A 152 -12.56 10.80 14.89
N THR A 153 -11.34 11.10 14.44
CA THR A 153 -10.57 12.28 14.85
C THR A 153 -10.03 13.09 13.68
N GLU A 154 -10.19 12.59 12.45
CA GLU A 154 -9.54 13.13 11.25
C GLU A 154 -8.01 13.21 11.37
N SER A 155 -7.39 12.36 12.19
CA SER A 155 -5.93 12.25 12.21
C SER A 155 -5.45 11.58 10.92
N TRP A 156 -4.30 12.01 10.42
CA TRP A 156 -3.68 11.47 9.21
C TRP A 156 -2.63 10.43 9.58
N TRP A 157 -2.65 9.32 8.87
CA TRP A 157 -1.80 8.16 9.15
C TRP A 157 -1.00 7.79 7.91
N GLN A 158 0.31 7.65 8.08
CA GLN A 158 1.18 7.20 7.01
C GLN A 158 1.07 5.67 6.87
N GLN A 159 0.63 5.18 5.70
CA GLN A 159 0.37 3.76 5.50
C GLN A 159 1.64 2.90 5.60
N ALA A 160 2.77 3.32 5.04
CA ALA A 160 4.00 2.54 5.04
C ALA A 160 4.55 2.22 6.44
N ILE A 161 4.39 3.15 7.40
CA ILE A 161 4.93 3.00 8.77
C ILE A 161 3.83 2.74 9.81
N GLY A 162 2.55 2.88 9.45
CA GLY A 162 1.42 2.67 10.36
C GLY A 162 1.28 3.72 11.46
N ALA A 163 1.86 4.91 11.31
CA ALA A 163 1.89 5.94 12.35
C ALA A 163 1.00 7.14 12.02
N ALA A 164 0.34 7.69 13.03
CA ALA A 164 -0.35 8.97 12.93
C ALA A 164 0.68 10.11 12.88
N VAL A 165 0.61 10.92 11.84
CA VAL A 165 1.59 11.99 11.55
C VAL A 165 1.01 13.39 11.68
N VAL A 166 -0.32 13.56 11.65
CA VAL A 166 -1.01 14.84 11.85
C VAL A 166 -2.33 14.60 12.60
N GLY A 167 -2.72 15.48 13.52
CA GLY A 167 -4.01 15.44 14.21
C GLY A 167 -3.94 14.95 15.66
N GLU A 168 -5.10 14.65 16.23
CA GLU A 168 -5.26 14.26 17.65
C GLU A 168 -4.37 13.07 18.03
N LEU A 169 -4.25 12.09 17.14
CA LEU A 169 -3.60 10.81 17.43
C LEU A 169 -2.10 10.78 17.07
N THR A 170 -1.51 11.90 16.63
CA THR A 170 -0.10 11.97 16.21
C THR A 170 0.86 11.32 17.21
N GLY A 171 1.80 10.53 16.69
CA GLY A 171 2.76 9.76 17.48
C GLY A 171 2.25 8.37 17.92
N THR A 172 0.98 8.06 17.65
CA THR A 172 0.44 6.72 17.83
C THR A 172 0.80 5.82 16.65
N GLU A 173 1.09 4.55 16.91
CA GLU A 173 1.37 3.52 15.91
C GLU A 173 0.28 2.44 15.92
N LEU A 174 -0.09 1.98 14.73
CA LEU A 174 -0.97 0.83 14.54
C LEU A 174 -0.18 -0.47 14.63
N GLU A 175 -0.79 -1.48 15.25
CA GLU A 175 -0.24 -2.83 15.24
C GLU A 175 -0.34 -3.43 13.83
N ARG A 176 0.80 -3.76 13.23
CA ARG A 176 0.89 -4.47 11.95
C ARG A 176 0.63 -5.96 12.18
N LEU A 177 -0.34 -6.53 11.44
CA LEU A 177 -0.67 -7.95 11.52
C LEU A 177 0.12 -8.75 10.47
N PRO A 178 0.54 -10.00 10.77
CA PRO A 178 1.18 -10.87 9.77
C PRO A 178 0.24 -11.18 8.60
N THR A 179 0.52 -10.57 7.45
CA THR A 179 -0.18 -10.79 6.19
C THR A 179 0.83 -10.81 5.04
N TRP A 180 0.45 -11.36 3.89
CA TRP A 180 1.31 -11.39 2.71
C TRP A 180 0.46 -11.37 1.44
N MET A 181 1.08 -10.94 0.33
CA MET A 181 0.52 -11.14 -0.99
C MET A 181 0.94 -12.51 -1.54
N GLU A 182 -0.01 -13.33 -1.98
CA GLU A 182 0.26 -14.56 -2.76
C GLU A 182 -0.62 -14.61 -4.01
N SER A 183 -0.38 -15.56 -4.93
CA SER A 183 -1.27 -15.76 -6.08
C SER A 183 -2.59 -16.41 -5.65
N TRP A 184 -3.65 -16.18 -6.41
CA TRP A 184 -4.96 -16.80 -6.15
C TRP A 184 -4.89 -18.33 -6.12
N ASP A 185 -4.11 -18.94 -7.02
CA ASP A 185 -3.86 -20.39 -7.02
C ASP A 185 -3.16 -20.85 -5.73
N ALA A 186 -2.20 -20.07 -5.22
CA ALA A 186 -1.50 -20.42 -3.98
C ALA A 186 -2.46 -20.34 -2.77
N PHE A 187 -3.28 -19.29 -2.71
CA PHE A 187 -4.29 -19.15 -1.65
C PHE A 187 -5.28 -20.31 -1.68
N THR A 188 -5.92 -20.58 -2.82
CA THR A 188 -6.94 -21.64 -2.94
C THR A 188 -6.39 -23.04 -2.68
N ALA A 189 -5.15 -23.32 -3.10
CA ALA A 189 -4.50 -24.60 -2.84
C ALA A 189 -4.25 -24.84 -1.34
N ARG A 190 -3.90 -23.79 -0.58
CA ARG A 190 -3.67 -23.90 0.87
C ARG A 190 -4.97 -23.79 1.68
N ASN A 191 -5.95 -23.05 1.17
CA ASN A 191 -7.19 -22.69 1.86
C ASN A 191 -8.42 -23.07 1.02
N PRO A 192 -8.72 -24.38 0.81
CA PRO A 192 -9.86 -24.80 0.01
C PRO A 192 -11.22 -24.37 0.60
N GLU A 193 -11.29 -24.22 1.93
CA GLU A 193 -12.46 -23.70 2.66
C GLU A 193 -12.31 -22.20 2.99
N GLY A 194 -11.32 -21.53 2.39
CA GLY A 194 -11.06 -20.11 2.58
C GLY A 194 -12.18 -19.24 2.03
N LEU A 195 -12.17 -17.98 2.42
CA LEU A 195 -13.10 -16.97 1.91
C LEU A 195 -12.36 -15.96 1.03
N VAL A 196 -13.05 -15.44 0.03
CA VAL A 196 -12.55 -14.34 -0.80
C VAL A 196 -13.55 -13.20 -0.77
N MET A 197 -13.03 -11.98 -0.65
CA MET A 197 -13.85 -10.77 -0.71
C MET A 197 -14.59 -10.73 -2.05
N GLN A 198 -15.90 -10.49 -2.01
CA GLN A 198 -16.70 -10.34 -3.21
C GLN A 198 -16.37 -9.01 -3.90
N GLU A 199 -16.65 -8.97 -5.21
CA GLU A 199 -16.54 -7.76 -6.00
C GLU A 199 -17.42 -6.64 -5.41
N PRO A 200 -16.86 -5.49 -5.04
CA PRO A 200 -17.64 -4.41 -4.46
C PRO A 200 -18.65 -3.82 -5.45
N ALA A 201 -19.77 -3.32 -4.94
CA ALA A 201 -20.83 -2.73 -5.76
C ALA A 201 -20.51 -1.28 -6.22
N HIS A 202 -19.32 -1.05 -6.79
CA HIS A 202 -18.91 0.24 -7.37
C HIS A 202 -18.71 0.13 -8.89
N PRO A 203 -18.93 1.22 -9.65
CA PRO A 203 -18.74 1.24 -11.10
C PRO A 203 -17.25 1.36 -11.45
N ARG A 204 -16.48 0.28 -11.23
CA ARG A 204 -15.04 0.20 -11.52
C ARG A 204 -14.74 -0.95 -12.48
N ASP A 205 -13.69 -0.79 -13.27
CA ASP A 205 -13.19 -1.84 -14.16
C ASP A 205 -12.29 -2.82 -13.37
N TYR A 206 -12.86 -3.59 -12.45
CA TYR A 206 -12.07 -4.55 -11.67
C TYR A 206 -11.39 -5.59 -12.56
N GLY A 207 -10.17 -5.97 -12.20
CA GLY A 207 -9.30 -6.84 -13.01
C GLY A 207 -8.52 -6.10 -14.10
N ARG A 208 -8.84 -4.82 -14.36
CA ARG A 208 -8.03 -3.93 -15.20
C ARG A 208 -7.15 -3.04 -14.33
N ASN A 209 -5.84 -3.14 -14.53
CA ASN A 209 -4.83 -2.33 -13.85
C ASN A 209 -4.79 -0.90 -14.44
N PRO A 210 -5.01 0.16 -13.64
CA PRO A 210 -4.86 1.54 -14.10
C PRO A 210 -3.39 2.03 -14.12
N TYR A 211 -2.46 1.30 -13.52
CA TYR A 211 -1.02 1.62 -13.39
C TYR A 211 -0.16 0.84 -14.41
N VAL A 212 -0.59 0.77 -15.66
CA VAL A 212 0.12 0.01 -16.71
C VAL A 212 1.56 0.51 -16.87
N LYS A 213 2.53 -0.43 -16.88
CA LYS A 213 3.99 -0.26 -16.94
C LYS A 213 4.62 0.39 -15.72
N TYR A 214 3.89 0.56 -14.62
CA TYR A 214 4.45 1.25 -13.46
C TYR A 214 5.58 0.44 -12.81
N ASP A 215 5.38 -0.86 -12.63
CA ASP A 215 6.37 -1.79 -12.07
C ASP A 215 7.63 -1.98 -12.94
N SER A 216 7.58 -1.54 -14.20
CA SER A 216 8.71 -1.55 -15.14
C SER A 216 9.23 -0.15 -15.45
N ALA A 217 8.69 0.89 -14.80
CA ALA A 217 9.12 2.26 -15.01
C ALA A 217 10.50 2.54 -14.38
N GLN A 218 11.15 3.60 -14.87
CA GLN A 218 12.46 4.02 -14.35
C GLN A 218 12.34 5.03 -13.20
N ARG A 219 11.19 5.68 -13.06
CA ARG A 219 10.95 6.71 -12.06
C ARG A 219 9.59 6.48 -11.39
N PRO A 220 9.53 6.56 -10.05
CA PRO A 220 8.26 6.47 -9.35
C PRO A 220 7.35 7.65 -9.70
N PHE A 221 6.03 7.43 -9.62
CA PHE A 221 5.06 8.49 -9.84
C PHE A 221 4.96 9.35 -8.60
N LEU A 222 4.84 10.67 -8.80
CA LEU A 222 4.61 11.65 -7.73
C LEU A 222 5.67 11.64 -6.61
N TYR A 223 6.84 11.07 -6.88
CA TYR A 223 7.96 11.01 -5.93
C TYR A 223 9.00 12.09 -6.26
N ARG A 224 9.51 12.76 -5.22
CA ARG A 224 10.53 13.82 -5.34
C ARG A 224 11.73 13.61 -4.42
N GLY A 225 11.76 12.52 -3.66
CA GLY A 225 12.86 12.18 -2.76
C GLY A 225 14.05 11.57 -3.49
N GLU A 226 15.01 11.10 -2.69
CA GLU A 226 16.27 10.53 -3.17
C GLU A 226 16.06 9.12 -3.75
N ASN A 227 16.95 8.72 -4.66
CA ASN A 227 16.97 7.34 -5.12
C ASN A 227 17.55 6.44 -4.01
N PRO A 228 17.14 5.16 -3.95
CA PRO A 228 17.77 4.19 -3.07
C PRO A 228 19.30 4.13 -3.27
N PRO A 229 20.06 3.83 -2.20
CA PRO A 229 21.50 3.63 -2.29
C PRO A 229 21.85 2.35 -3.06
N HIS A 230 23.16 2.07 -3.19
CA HIS A 230 23.70 0.83 -3.75
C HIS A 230 23.30 0.54 -5.21
N ASP A 231 23.02 1.59 -5.99
CA ASP A 231 22.56 1.50 -7.37
C ASP A 231 21.28 0.66 -7.56
N ILE A 232 20.47 0.54 -6.50
CA ILE A 232 19.19 -0.18 -6.56
C ILE A 232 18.17 0.68 -7.33
N PRO A 233 17.55 0.15 -8.39
CA PRO A 233 16.51 0.89 -9.11
C PRO A 233 15.36 1.28 -8.17
N PRO A 234 14.81 2.51 -8.25
CA PRO A 234 13.72 2.97 -7.37
C PRO A 234 12.53 2.00 -7.29
N LEU A 235 12.13 1.44 -8.42
CA LEU A 235 10.99 0.52 -8.56
C LEU A 235 11.40 -0.97 -8.46
N ALA A 236 12.63 -1.27 -8.05
CA ALA A 236 12.96 -2.62 -7.59
C ALA A 236 12.15 -2.93 -6.31
N ARG A 237 11.80 -4.20 -6.10
CA ARG A 237 11.12 -4.62 -4.87
C ARG A 237 12.13 -5.00 -3.79
N VAL A 238 11.79 -4.68 -2.56
CA VAL A 238 12.47 -5.17 -1.35
C VAL A 238 11.44 -5.85 -0.45
N VAL A 239 11.89 -6.87 0.29
CA VAL A 239 11.16 -7.36 1.45
C VAL A 239 11.58 -6.50 2.63
N ALA A 240 10.64 -5.75 3.18
CA ALA A 240 10.86 -4.84 4.30
C ALA A 240 10.35 -5.47 5.60
N ILE A 241 11.20 -5.51 6.61
CA ILE A 241 10.88 -5.91 7.98
C ILE A 241 11.48 -4.83 8.88
N ASP A 242 10.62 -4.02 9.49
CA ASP A 242 11.03 -2.83 10.23
C ASP A 242 11.98 -1.93 9.41
N ASP A 243 13.19 -1.68 9.89
CA ASP A 243 14.22 -0.88 9.23
C ASP A 243 15.20 -1.70 8.37
N GLN A 244 14.88 -2.96 8.08
CA GLN A 244 15.71 -3.86 7.27
C GLN A 244 15.06 -4.16 5.91
N ALA A 245 15.85 -4.13 4.83
CA ALA A 245 15.38 -4.39 3.47
C ALA A 245 16.24 -5.41 2.72
N TRP A 246 15.62 -6.51 2.28
CA TRP A 246 16.24 -7.50 1.39
C TRP A 246 15.81 -7.25 -0.06
N PRO A 247 16.74 -7.05 -1.01
CA PRO A 247 16.38 -6.99 -2.43
C PRO A 247 15.64 -8.27 -2.86
N LEU A 248 14.46 -8.12 -3.45
CA LEU A 248 13.67 -9.27 -3.92
C LEU A 248 14.43 -10.08 -4.99
N THR A 249 15.29 -9.42 -5.77
CA THR A 249 16.16 -10.07 -6.75
C THR A 249 17.15 -11.04 -6.12
N ARG A 250 17.68 -10.73 -4.93
CA ARG A 250 18.51 -11.63 -4.13
C ARG A 250 17.69 -12.82 -3.66
N LEU A 251 16.55 -12.56 -3.01
CA LEU A 251 15.70 -13.61 -2.47
C LEU A 251 15.16 -14.54 -3.57
N ALA A 252 14.75 -14.02 -4.73
CA ALA A 252 14.27 -14.83 -5.85
C ALA A 252 15.38 -15.72 -6.45
N LYS A 253 16.64 -15.28 -6.43
CA LYS A 253 17.79 -16.08 -6.89
C LYS A 253 18.15 -17.19 -5.91
N GLU A 254 18.12 -16.89 -4.61
CA GLU A 254 18.51 -17.84 -3.55
C GLU A 254 17.36 -18.78 -3.15
N GLY A 255 16.11 -18.38 -3.40
CA GLY A 255 14.88 -19.10 -3.05
C GLY A 255 14.54 -19.09 -1.56
N ARG A 256 15.55 -19.07 -0.69
CA ARG A 256 15.41 -19.01 0.77
C ARG A 256 16.62 -18.34 1.41
N ILE A 257 16.38 -17.38 2.29
CA ILE A 257 17.40 -16.67 3.07
C ILE A 257 17.10 -16.86 4.56
N ALA A 258 18.10 -17.19 5.37
CA ALA A 258 18.01 -17.22 6.82
C ALA A 258 19.03 -16.22 7.39
N GLU A 259 18.55 -15.05 7.81
CA GLU A 259 19.38 -13.89 8.18
C GLU A 259 18.61 -12.99 9.16
N ALA A 260 19.33 -12.27 10.03
CA ALA A 260 18.75 -11.35 11.02
C ALA A 260 17.64 -11.95 11.92
N GLY A 261 17.64 -13.28 12.12
CA GLY A 261 16.61 -13.97 12.93
C GLY A 261 15.34 -14.35 12.14
N TYR A 262 15.30 -14.04 10.85
CA TYR A 262 14.19 -14.36 9.97
C TYR A 262 14.53 -15.45 8.95
N VAL A 263 13.50 -16.11 8.47
CA VAL A 263 13.53 -17.02 7.34
C VAL A 263 12.61 -16.46 6.26
N LEU A 264 13.23 -15.95 5.20
CA LEU A 264 12.54 -15.47 4.01
C LEU A 264 12.50 -16.59 2.97
N SER A 265 11.38 -16.77 2.30
CA SER A 265 11.25 -17.71 1.18
C SER A 265 10.48 -17.08 0.02
N TRP A 266 10.86 -17.47 -1.19
CA TRP A 266 10.23 -17.02 -2.42
C TRP A 266 9.75 -18.22 -3.25
N SER A 267 8.57 -18.08 -3.86
CA SER A 267 8.03 -19.05 -4.81
C SER A 267 7.40 -18.35 -6.02
N ALA A 268 7.68 -18.87 -7.21
CA ALA A 268 7.09 -18.38 -8.46
C ALA A 268 5.55 -18.50 -8.48
N GLY A 269 4.91 -17.74 -9.37
CA GLY A 269 3.49 -17.91 -9.73
C GLY A 269 2.61 -16.69 -9.50
N GLN A 270 3.08 -15.68 -8.77
CA GLN A 270 2.32 -14.43 -8.56
C GLN A 270 2.65 -13.40 -9.65
N ALA A 271 1.64 -12.92 -10.36
CA ALA A 271 1.79 -11.86 -11.33
C ALA A 271 1.84 -10.48 -10.64
N SER A 272 2.63 -9.56 -11.21
CA SER A 272 2.62 -8.15 -10.79
C SER A 272 1.26 -7.50 -11.01
N ALA A 273 0.72 -6.85 -9.98
CA ALA A 273 -0.51 -6.06 -10.10
C ALA A 273 -0.35 -4.75 -10.89
N LEU A 274 0.89 -4.32 -11.17
CA LEU A 274 1.22 -2.95 -11.56
C LEU A 274 2.00 -2.87 -12.90
N ASP A 275 1.93 -3.91 -13.73
CA ASP A 275 2.69 -3.98 -15.00
C ASP A 275 1.77 -4.00 -16.24
N THR A 276 1.04 -5.08 -16.49
CA THR A 276 0.14 -5.18 -17.67
C THR A 276 -1.27 -4.70 -17.35
N ALA A 277 -2.09 -4.45 -18.38
CA ALA A 277 -3.48 -4.02 -18.22
C ALA A 277 -4.38 -5.11 -17.60
N ARG A 278 -4.19 -6.37 -17.99
CA ARG A 278 -4.73 -7.54 -17.29
C ARG A 278 -3.66 -8.06 -16.35
N ILE A 279 -3.95 -8.14 -15.05
CA ILE A 279 -2.95 -8.46 -14.02
C ILE A 279 -2.34 -9.85 -14.24
N ALA A 280 -3.16 -10.84 -14.59
CA ALA A 280 -2.73 -12.22 -14.83
C ALA A 280 -1.65 -12.39 -15.91
N ASP A 281 -1.60 -11.47 -16.88
CA ASP A 281 -0.64 -11.49 -18.00
C ASP A 281 0.72 -10.89 -17.60
N ALA A 282 0.84 -10.32 -16.41
CA ALA A 282 2.04 -9.62 -15.99
C ALA A 282 3.21 -10.58 -15.70
N ARG A 283 4.40 -9.98 -15.61
CA ARG A 283 5.61 -10.69 -15.18
C ARG A 283 5.42 -11.33 -13.80
N ASP A 284 6.08 -12.45 -13.59
CA ASP A 284 6.14 -13.10 -12.29
C ASP A 284 7.01 -12.27 -11.33
N VAL A 285 6.44 -11.95 -10.17
CA VAL A 285 7.14 -11.31 -9.05
C VAL A 285 7.29 -12.27 -7.86
N GLY A 286 6.61 -13.41 -7.92
CA GLY A 286 6.56 -14.45 -6.91
C GLY A 286 5.94 -14.03 -5.59
N THR A 287 5.66 -15.04 -4.78
CA THR A 287 5.14 -14.90 -3.43
C THR A 287 6.30 -14.92 -2.44
N VAL A 288 6.28 -13.99 -1.48
CA VAL A 288 7.23 -13.96 -0.37
C VAL A 288 6.53 -14.42 0.90
N ARG A 289 7.25 -15.20 1.71
CA ARG A 289 6.88 -15.49 3.10
C ARG A 289 8.05 -15.21 4.01
N VAL A 290 7.75 -14.63 5.16
CA VAL A 290 8.72 -14.32 6.21
C VAL A 290 8.25 -14.98 7.50
N ARG A 291 9.15 -15.72 8.13
CA ARG A 291 8.90 -16.38 9.42
C ARG A 291 10.03 -16.13 10.40
N ASP A 292 9.71 -16.14 11.68
CA ASP A 292 10.69 -16.12 12.76
C ASP A 292 11.38 -17.50 12.93
N ALA A 293 12.32 -17.59 13.87
CA ALA A 293 13.04 -18.82 14.19
C ALA A 293 12.12 -19.94 14.74
N GLN A 294 10.93 -19.59 15.24
CA GLN A 294 9.92 -20.52 15.74
C GLN A 294 8.97 -20.99 14.63
N GLY A 295 9.04 -20.38 13.45
CA GLY A 295 8.21 -20.69 12.29
C GLY A 295 6.87 -19.93 12.26
N ASN A 296 6.69 -18.92 13.11
CA ASN A 296 5.51 -18.05 13.06
C ASN A 296 5.65 -17.05 11.91
N ASP A 297 4.55 -16.71 11.24
CA ASP A 297 4.57 -15.65 10.24
C ASP A 297 4.80 -14.29 10.89
N VAL A 298 5.64 -13.48 10.24
CA VAL A 298 6.04 -12.15 10.71
C VAL A 298 5.40 -11.09 9.82
N ALA A 299 4.97 -9.98 10.42
CA ALA A 299 4.52 -8.82 9.67
C ALA A 299 5.68 -8.26 8.83
N HIS A 300 5.47 -8.18 7.53
CA HIS A 300 6.44 -7.71 6.55
C HIS A 300 5.70 -7.07 5.39
N ASP A 301 6.43 -6.33 4.57
CA ASP A 301 5.91 -5.78 3.33
C ASP A 301 6.83 -6.12 2.15
N VAL A 302 6.28 -6.14 0.95
CA VAL A 302 7.04 -6.28 -0.29
C VAL A 302 6.84 -5.00 -1.09
N MET A 303 7.58 -3.96 -0.74
CA MET A 303 7.40 -2.62 -1.32
C MET A 303 8.49 -2.26 -2.33
N PHE A 304 8.30 -1.15 -3.05
CA PHE A 304 9.33 -0.57 -3.89
C PHE A 304 10.46 0.04 -3.05
N ALA A 305 11.69 -0.12 -3.53
CA ALA A 305 12.91 0.30 -2.85
C ALA A 305 12.94 1.80 -2.54
N PHE A 306 12.39 2.65 -3.42
CA PHE A 306 12.30 4.09 -3.17
C PHE A 306 11.43 4.41 -1.95
N ALA A 307 10.33 3.67 -1.77
CA ALA A 307 9.41 3.89 -0.67
C ALA A 307 10.08 3.49 0.65
N PHE A 308 10.73 2.32 0.68
CA PHE A 308 11.54 1.91 1.83
C PHE A 308 12.59 2.97 2.17
N HIS A 309 13.39 3.40 1.19
CA HIS A 309 14.43 4.40 1.44
C HIS A 309 13.87 5.73 1.96
N ALA A 310 12.71 6.17 1.48
CA ALA A 310 12.12 7.44 1.89
C ALA A 310 11.63 7.43 3.35
N PHE A 311 11.20 6.28 3.89
CA PHE A 311 10.76 6.14 5.28
C PHE A 311 11.87 5.68 6.23
N TRP A 312 12.83 4.91 5.72
CA TRP A 312 14.01 4.42 6.45
C TRP A 312 15.29 4.80 5.68
N PRO A 313 15.67 6.09 5.65
CA PRO A 313 16.83 6.55 4.90
C PRO A 313 18.15 5.93 5.38
N GLU A 314 18.23 5.66 6.69
CA GLU A 314 19.36 4.99 7.36
C GLU A 314 19.11 3.49 7.58
N GLY A 315 18.10 2.91 6.91
CA GLY A 315 17.73 1.51 7.08
C GLY A 315 18.82 0.54 6.59
N ASP A 316 18.85 -0.65 7.18
CA ASP A 316 19.82 -1.69 6.89
C ASP A 316 19.47 -2.41 5.57
N TRP A 317 20.27 -2.14 4.53
CA TRP A 317 20.16 -2.84 3.24
C TRP A 317 20.86 -4.20 3.33
N MET A 318 20.07 -5.25 3.36
CA MET A 318 20.51 -6.63 3.52
C MET A 318 20.99 -7.20 2.18
N LEU A 319 22.12 -6.70 1.72
CA LEU A 319 22.77 -7.10 0.48
C LEU A 319 23.50 -8.43 0.65
N ALA A 320 23.69 -9.16 -0.45
CA ALA A 320 24.59 -10.31 -0.44
C ALA A 320 26.04 -9.82 -0.27
N GLU A 321 26.85 -10.55 0.50
CA GLU A 321 28.30 -10.36 0.57
C GLU A 321 28.99 -10.57 -0.79
#